data_AF-A0A257L726-F1
#
_entry.id   AF-A0A257L726-F1
#
_cell.length_a   1.000
_cell.length_b   1.000
_cell.length_c   1.000
_cell.angle_alpha   90.00
_cell.angle_beta   90.00
_cell.angle_gamma   90.00
#
_symmetry.space_group_name_H-M   'P 1'
#
loop_
_entity.id
_entity.type
_entity.pdbx_description
1 polymer ?
#
loop_
_entity_poly.entity_id
_entity_poly.type
_entity_poly.pdbx_seq_one_letter_code
_entity_poly.pdbx_strand_id
1 'polypeptide(L)'
;MGKYINLVIVSLIFLAGCEGGFRKSNFKYDYNKLISAWAQNDSSYVRDWIYNLEDLDFTSFANRVSEFANETNFSYGNIDIEGDINSRWNEKERRILKGNITRVYRVYIESCLFFNKAITRDSTDNISNKYWNDSTLFSSDGIAKIKLELNAFCLRK
;
A
#
# COMPACT_ATOMS: atom_id res chain seq x y z
N MET A 1 31.72 53.16 -18.62
CA MET A 1 31.47 52.96 -17.18
C MET A 1 30.04 52.46 -17.05
N GLY A 2 29.81 51.15 -17.01
CA GLY A 2 29.83 50.34 -15.79
C GLY A 2 28.38 50.08 -15.34
N LYS A 3 27.64 49.21 -16.04
CA LYS A 3 27.13 47.90 -15.56
C LYS A 3 26.73 47.89 -14.08
N TYR A 4 25.43 47.80 -13.79
CA TYR A 4 24.91 46.94 -12.72
C TYR A 4 23.54 46.36 -13.13
N ILE A 5 23.58 45.07 -13.42
CA ILE A 5 22.44 44.16 -13.57
C ILE A 5 22.00 43.83 -12.14
N ASN A 6 20.80 44.22 -11.71
CA ASN A 6 20.19 43.67 -10.51
C ASN A 6 19.37 42.44 -10.90
N LEU A 7 20.07 41.30 -10.91
CA LEU A 7 19.49 39.97 -11.02
C LEU A 7 18.83 39.65 -9.67
N VAL A 8 17.50 39.68 -9.59
CA VAL A 8 16.77 39.21 -8.42
C VAL A 8 16.79 37.69 -8.44
N ILE A 9 17.70 37.11 -7.65
CA ILE A 9 17.76 35.67 -7.39
C ILE A 9 16.61 35.32 -6.46
N VAL A 10 15.53 34.78 -7.02
CA VAL A 10 14.52 34.07 -6.23
C VAL A 10 15.06 32.67 -5.99
N SER A 11 15.53 32.42 -4.77
CA SER A 11 15.86 31.08 -4.30
C SER A 11 15.48 30.97 -2.83
N LEU A 12 14.29 30.43 -2.57
CA LEU A 12 13.88 29.94 -1.26
C LEU A 12 13.14 28.61 -1.44
N ILE A 13 13.96 27.57 -1.60
CA ILE A 13 13.90 26.29 -0.88
C ILE A 13 12.49 25.69 -0.72
N PHE A 14 12.05 24.92 -1.72
CA PHE A 14 11.15 23.78 -1.51
C PHE A 14 12.00 22.51 -1.35
N LEU A 15 12.80 22.47 -0.27
CA LEU A 15 13.29 21.24 0.32
C LEU A 15 12.62 21.08 1.68
N ALA A 16 11.29 21.06 1.69
CA ALA A 16 10.61 20.17 2.61
C ALA A 16 10.78 18.77 2.03
N GLY A 17 11.97 18.20 2.21
CA GLY A 17 12.06 16.76 2.29
C GLY A 17 11.07 16.38 3.38
N CYS A 18 9.94 15.78 2.97
CA CYS A 18 9.22 14.89 3.86
C CYS A 18 10.17 13.73 4.14
N GLU A 19 11.17 13.98 4.98
CA GLU A 19 11.69 12.96 5.88
C GLU A 19 10.54 12.63 6.81
N GLY A 20 9.57 11.88 6.29
CA GLY A 20 8.65 11.08 7.06
C GLY A 20 9.49 10.02 7.72
N GLY A 21 10.30 10.44 8.71
CA GLY A 21 10.89 9.56 9.68
C GLY A 21 9.71 8.84 10.32
N PHE A 22 9.47 7.62 9.86
CA PHE A 22 8.54 6.70 10.47
C PHE A 22 8.99 6.53 11.91
N ARG A 23 8.42 7.35 12.80
CA ARG A 23 8.37 6.99 14.20
C ARG A 23 7.76 5.60 14.22
N LYS A 24 8.48 4.62 14.76
CA LYS A 24 7.89 3.36 15.20
C LYS A 24 6.83 3.73 16.24
N SER A 25 5.65 4.05 15.73
CA SER A 25 4.42 4.14 16.49
C SER A 25 4.24 2.76 17.09
N ASN A 26 3.96 2.68 18.39
CA ASN A 26 3.46 1.44 19.00
C ASN A 26 2.03 1.21 18.48
N PHE A 27 1.91 0.93 17.19
CA PHE A 27 0.63 0.77 16.53
C PHE A 27 -0.04 -0.49 17.09
N LYS A 28 -1.14 -0.29 17.80
CA LYS A 28 -1.98 -1.38 18.28
C LYS A 28 -3.11 -1.58 17.29
N TYR A 29 -3.12 -2.76 16.67
CA TYR A 29 -4.21 -3.16 15.78
C TYR A 29 -5.50 -3.37 16.56
N ASP A 30 -6.59 -2.84 16.00
CA ASP A 30 -7.97 -3.03 16.46
C ASP A 30 -8.86 -3.09 15.21
N TYR A 31 -9.50 -4.24 15.00
CA TYR A 31 -10.36 -4.48 13.84
C TYR A 31 -11.61 -3.57 13.82
N ASN A 32 -12.24 -3.32 14.97
CA ASN A 32 -13.39 -2.41 15.06
C ASN A 32 -12.98 -0.98 14.72
N LYS A 33 -11.76 -0.58 15.11
CA LYS A 33 -11.19 0.71 14.73
C LYS A 33 -10.87 0.77 13.23
N LEU A 34 -10.42 -0.32 12.61
CA LEU A 34 -10.20 -0.39 11.16
C LEU A 34 -11.52 -0.20 10.39
N ILE A 35 -12.58 -0.91 10.78
CA ILE A 35 -13.91 -0.77 10.17
C ILE A 35 -14.41 0.68 10.30
N SER A 36 -14.32 1.23 11.51
CA SER A 36 -14.78 2.61 11.78
C SER A 36 -13.97 3.63 10.99
N ALA A 37 -12.64 3.48 10.95
CA ALA A 37 -11.75 4.34 10.18
C ALA A 37 -12.04 4.26 8.68
N TRP A 38 -12.31 3.05 8.17
CA TRP A 38 -12.72 2.85 6.78
C TRP A 38 -14.03 3.59 6.49
N ALA A 39 -15.07 3.40 7.31
CA ALA A 39 -16.37 4.03 7.14
C ALA A 39 -16.30 5.57 7.20
N GLN A 40 -15.43 6.12 8.04
CA GLN A 40 -15.29 7.57 8.26
C GLN A 40 -14.23 8.25 7.38
N ASN A 41 -13.57 7.49 6.50
CA ASN A 41 -12.42 7.96 5.72
C ASN A 41 -11.25 8.50 6.58
N ASP A 42 -11.03 7.93 7.77
CA ASP A 42 -9.87 8.23 8.60
C ASP A 42 -8.61 7.62 7.97
N SER A 43 -7.96 8.44 7.14
CA SER A 43 -6.74 8.06 6.46
C SER A 43 -5.55 7.81 7.39
N SER A 44 -5.53 8.40 8.58
CA SER A 44 -4.40 8.26 9.49
C SER A 44 -4.33 6.82 9.98
N TYR A 45 -5.44 6.30 10.52
CA TYR A 45 -5.46 4.95 11.08
C TYR A 45 -5.24 3.88 10.01
N VAL A 46 -5.86 4.04 8.83
CA VAL A 46 -5.70 3.07 7.73
C VAL A 46 -4.28 3.07 7.18
N ARG A 47 -3.64 4.25 7.04
CA ARG A 47 -2.23 4.33 6.64
C ARG A 47 -1.33 3.68 7.67
N ASP A 48 -1.50 4.02 8.95
CA ASP A 48 -0.72 3.41 10.05
C ASP A 48 -0.87 1.89 10.04
N TRP A 49 -2.09 1.37 9.83
CA TRP A 49 -2.34 -0.06 9.66
C TRP A 49 -1.51 -0.65 8.53
N ILE A 50 -1.53 -0.05 7.32
CA ILE A 50 -0.79 -0.54 6.15
C ILE A 50 0.72 -0.52 6.40
N TYR A 51 1.24 0.54 7.03
CA TYR A 51 2.67 0.66 7.29
C TYR A 51 3.19 -0.36 8.31
N ASN A 52 2.34 -0.88 9.19
CA ASN A 52 2.69 -1.88 10.20
C ASN A 52 2.42 -3.34 9.76
N LEU A 53 1.99 -3.59 8.51
CA LEU A 53 1.77 -4.95 8.00
C LEU A 53 3.07 -5.78 7.94
N GLU A 54 4.19 -5.16 7.57
CA GLU A 54 5.46 -5.85 7.34
C GLU A 54 6.06 -6.45 8.61
N ASP A 55 5.73 -5.88 9.78
CA ASP A 55 6.26 -6.30 11.09
C ASP A 55 5.58 -7.55 11.65
N LEU A 56 4.51 -8.03 11.01
CA LEU A 56 3.73 -9.17 11.46
C LEU A 56 4.36 -10.52 11.06
N ASP A 57 4.11 -11.55 11.86
CA ASP A 57 4.27 -12.92 11.39
C ASP A 57 3.32 -13.20 10.20
N PHE A 58 3.63 -14.22 9.40
CA PHE A 58 2.93 -14.42 8.13
C PHE A 58 1.44 -14.77 8.31
N THR A 59 1.07 -15.49 9.37
CA THR A 59 -0.33 -15.83 9.67
C THR A 59 -1.10 -14.57 10.05
N SER A 60 -0.58 -13.79 11.00
CA SER A 60 -1.18 -12.50 11.39
C SER A 60 -1.29 -11.53 10.21
N PHE A 61 -0.27 -11.51 9.35
CA PHE A 61 -0.27 -10.73 8.12
C PHE A 61 -1.41 -11.14 7.17
N ALA A 62 -1.53 -12.45 6.87
CA ALA A 62 -2.54 -12.97 5.96
C ALA A 62 -3.97 -12.73 6.48
N ASN A 63 -4.20 -12.95 7.78
CA ASN A 63 -5.49 -12.67 8.42
C ASN A 63 -5.91 -11.20 8.22
N ARG A 64 -4.99 -10.27 8.50
CA ARG A 64 -5.24 -8.83 8.40
C ARG A 64 -5.50 -8.38 6.97
N VAL A 65 -4.72 -8.87 6.00
CA VAL A 65 -4.95 -8.60 4.57
C VAL A 65 -6.35 -9.06 4.15
N SER A 66 -6.77 -10.24 4.58
CA SER A 66 -8.10 -10.78 4.29
C SER A 66 -9.22 -9.97 4.94
N GLU A 67 -9.07 -9.58 6.21
CA GLU A 67 -9.99 -8.67 6.91
C GLU A 67 -10.13 -7.34 6.16
N PHE A 68 -9.03 -6.70 5.80
CA PHE A 68 -9.05 -5.43 5.08
C PHE A 68 -9.75 -5.52 3.73
N ALA A 69 -9.47 -6.56 2.96
CA ALA A 69 -10.11 -6.74 1.66
C ALA A 69 -11.62 -6.98 1.76
N ASN A 70 -12.07 -7.68 2.81
CA ASN A 70 -13.50 -7.88 3.08
C ASN A 70 -14.21 -6.56 3.43
N GLU A 71 -13.53 -5.64 4.13
CA GLU A 71 -14.10 -4.33 4.48
C GLU A 71 -14.03 -3.30 3.34
N THR A 72 -12.96 -3.35 2.54
CA THR A 72 -12.61 -2.24 1.63
C THR A 72 -12.86 -2.50 0.15
N ASN A 73 -13.20 -3.73 -0.22
CA ASN A 73 -13.22 -4.23 -1.60
C ASN A 73 -11.87 -4.15 -2.34
N PHE A 74 -10.79 -3.68 -1.70
CA PHE A 74 -9.45 -3.73 -2.28
C PHE A 74 -8.85 -5.13 -2.05
N SER A 75 -8.84 -5.95 -3.10
CA SER A 75 -8.40 -7.35 -3.06
C SER A 75 -7.06 -7.49 -3.77
N TYR A 76 -6.00 -7.67 -2.99
CA TYR A 76 -4.65 -7.97 -3.50
C TYR A 76 -3.94 -8.91 -2.52
N GLY A 77 -3.51 -10.06 -3.01
CA GLY A 77 -2.77 -11.03 -2.19
C GLY A 77 -3.60 -11.58 -1.02
N ASN A 78 -4.92 -11.70 -1.20
CA ASN A 78 -5.80 -12.38 -0.26
C ASN A 78 -5.42 -13.86 -0.18
N ILE A 79 -4.70 -14.21 0.89
CA ILE A 79 -4.26 -15.58 1.15
C ILE A 79 -5.34 -16.27 1.96
N ASP A 80 -5.84 -17.38 1.43
CA ASP A 80 -6.66 -18.33 2.17
C ASP A 80 -5.81 -19.00 3.27
N ILE A 81 -6.14 -18.65 4.51
CA ILE A 81 -5.48 -19.12 5.73
C ILE A 81 -6.04 -20.45 6.25
N GLU A 82 -7.18 -20.91 5.71
CA GLU A 82 -7.84 -22.15 6.13
C GLU A 82 -7.12 -23.38 5.56
N GLY A 83 -6.28 -23.19 4.53
CA GLY A 83 -5.28 -24.17 4.14
C GLY A 83 -4.05 -24.16 5.06
N ASP A 84 -3.31 -25.27 5.11
CA ASP A 84 -2.00 -25.29 5.79
C ASP A 84 -1.01 -24.37 5.07
N ILE A 85 -0.96 -23.11 5.51
CA ILE A 85 -0.07 -22.06 5.02
C ILE A 85 1.39 -22.54 5.00
N ASN A 86 1.78 -23.35 5.98
CA ASN A 86 3.15 -23.85 6.08
C ASN A 86 3.44 -24.94 5.05
N SER A 87 2.42 -25.67 4.60
CA SER A 87 2.53 -26.61 3.49
C SER A 87 2.62 -25.94 2.12
N ARG A 88 2.00 -24.76 1.96
CA ARG A 88 1.89 -24.06 0.66
C ARG A 88 3.14 -23.26 0.30
N TRP A 89 3.79 -22.64 1.29
CA TRP A 89 4.96 -21.78 1.06
C TRP A 89 6.03 -21.96 2.14
N ASN A 90 7.28 -22.00 1.74
CA ASN A 90 8.43 -21.97 2.66
C ASN A 90 8.68 -20.54 3.20
N GLU A 91 9.59 -20.41 4.16
CA GLU A 91 9.87 -19.12 4.81
C GLU A 91 10.33 -18.02 3.83
N LYS A 92 11.14 -18.39 2.82
CA LYS A 92 11.63 -17.44 1.81
C LYS A 92 10.48 -16.92 0.95
N GLU A 93 9.61 -17.81 0.49
CA GLU A 93 8.43 -17.46 -0.30
C GLU A 93 7.46 -16.58 0.49
N ARG A 94 7.19 -16.94 1.76
CA ARG A 94 6.36 -16.14 2.66
C ARG A 94 6.91 -14.73 2.85
N ARG A 95 8.23 -14.59 2.96
CA ARG A 95 8.90 -13.28 3.05
C ARG A 95 8.72 -12.45 1.79
N ILE A 96 8.87 -13.07 0.61
CA ILE A 96 8.69 -12.41 -0.68
C ILE A 96 7.23 -11.97 -0.88
N LEU A 97 6.27 -12.86 -0.63
CA LEU A 97 4.83 -12.57 -0.70
C LEU A 97 4.45 -11.41 0.22
N LYS A 98 4.85 -11.45 1.50
CA LYS A 98 4.59 -10.37 2.45
C LYS A 98 5.16 -9.04 1.97
N GLY A 99 6.40 -9.04 1.47
CA GLY A 99 7.05 -7.84 0.95
C GLY A 99 6.33 -7.27 -0.28
N ASN A 100 5.95 -8.11 -1.23
CA ASN A 100 5.24 -7.72 -2.44
C ASN A 100 3.87 -7.12 -2.12
N ILE A 101 3.06 -7.82 -1.32
CA ILE A 101 1.73 -7.38 -0.92
C ILE A 101 1.80 -6.06 -0.15
N THR A 102 2.72 -5.94 0.82
CA THR A 102 2.89 -4.68 1.56
C THR A 102 3.21 -3.51 0.64
N ARG A 103 4.09 -3.71 -0.36
CA ARG A 103 4.43 -2.66 -1.33
C ARG A 103 3.24 -2.24 -2.17
N VAL A 104 2.41 -3.19 -2.63
CA VAL A 104 1.19 -2.85 -3.39
C VAL A 104 0.19 -2.10 -2.54
N TYR A 105 0.01 -2.47 -1.27
CA TYR A 105 -0.83 -1.72 -0.33
C TYR A 105 -0.31 -0.29 -0.09
N ARG A 106 1.01 -0.10 -0.03
CA ARG A 106 1.62 1.24 0.04
C ARG A 106 1.33 2.07 -1.22
N VAL A 107 1.41 1.47 -2.40
CA VAL A 107 1.00 2.14 -3.64
C VAL A 107 -0.49 2.48 -3.64
N TYR A 108 -1.33 1.57 -3.14
CA TYR A 108 -2.78 1.78 -3.05
C TYR A 108 -3.13 3.02 -2.21
N ILE A 109 -2.53 3.23 -1.04
CA ILE A 109 -2.80 4.42 -0.20
C ILE A 109 -2.25 5.73 -0.77
N GLU A 110 -1.35 5.66 -1.73
CA GLU A 110 -0.90 6.82 -2.51
C GLU A 110 -1.78 7.08 -3.75
N SER A 111 -2.59 6.10 -4.13
CA SER A 111 -3.43 6.18 -5.33
C SER A 111 -4.75 6.90 -5.06
N CYS A 112 -5.35 7.37 -6.12
CA CYS A 112 -6.71 7.91 -6.15
C CYS A 112 -7.81 6.84 -5.91
N LEU A 113 -7.44 5.56 -5.76
CA LEU A 113 -8.35 4.50 -5.34
C LEU A 113 -8.52 4.45 -3.82
N PHE A 114 -7.63 5.10 -3.07
CA PHE A 114 -7.72 5.10 -1.62
C PHE A 114 -9.03 5.73 -1.15
N PHE A 115 -9.82 4.99 -0.36
CA PHE A 115 -11.19 5.35 0.04
C PHE A 115 -12.23 5.51 -1.08
N ASN A 116 -11.91 5.15 -2.32
CA ASN A 116 -12.91 5.15 -3.38
C ASN A 116 -13.86 3.94 -3.24
N LYS A 117 -14.99 4.16 -2.58
CA LYS A 117 -16.01 3.14 -2.30
C LYS A 117 -16.74 2.61 -3.53
N ALA A 118 -16.59 3.25 -4.69
CA ALA A 118 -17.19 2.78 -5.93
C ALA A 118 -16.43 1.60 -6.54
N ILE A 119 -15.22 1.30 -6.05
CA ILE A 119 -14.40 0.20 -6.52
C ILE A 119 -14.93 -1.11 -5.92
N THR A 120 -15.15 -2.09 -6.80
CA THR A 120 -15.53 -3.46 -6.42
C THR A 120 -14.30 -4.35 -6.36
N ARG A 121 -14.44 -5.52 -5.74
CA ARG A 121 -13.39 -6.55 -5.68
C ARG A 121 -12.83 -6.88 -7.08
N ASP A 122 -13.75 -7.14 -8.01
CA ASP A 122 -13.47 -7.42 -9.43
C ASP A 122 -12.63 -6.34 -10.10
N SER A 123 -12.76 -5.08 -9.66
CA SER A 123 -11.98 -3.97 -10.20
C SER A 123 -10.48 -4.17 -9.94
N THR A 124 -10.12 -4.74 -8.80
CA THR A 124 -8.72 -4.93 -8.37
C THR A 124 -8.19 -6.35 -8.59
N ASP A 125 -9.08 -7.31 -8.80
CA ASP A 125 -8.71 -8.73 -8.97
C ASP A 125 -7.79 -8.97 -10.17
N ASN A 126 -7.90 -8.18 -11.24
CA ASN A 126 -6.98 -8.27 -12.38
C ASN A 126 -5.52 -7.95 -11.99
N ILE A 127 -5.32 -6.94 -11.13
CA ILE A 127 -3.99 -6.58 -10.62
C ILE A 127 -3.49 -7.69 -9.70
N SER A 128 -4.36 -8.21 -8.83
CA SER A 128 -4.03 -9.36 -7.99
C SER A 128 -3.57 -10.53 -8.87
N ASN A 129 -4.43 -11.07 -9.73
CA ASN A 129 -4.17 -12.22 -10.60
C ASN A 129 -2.88 -12.09 -11.43
N LYS A 130 -2.54 -10.88 -11.88
CA LYS A 130 -1.36 -10.63 -12.71
C LYS A 130 -0.04 -10.64 -11.93
N TYR A 131 -0.05 -10.16 -10.69
CA TYR A 131 1.19 -9.85 -9.96
C TYR A 131 1.37 -10.63 -8.65
N TRP A 132 0.29 -11.15 -8.05
CA TRP A 132 0.33 -11.64 -6.67
C TRP A 132 1.23 -12.86 -6.45
N ASN A 133 1.37 -13.73 -7.45
CA ASN A 133 2.16 -14.97 -7.35
C ASN A 133 3.57 -14.82 -7.94
N ASP A 134 4.09 -13.60 -8.01
CA ASP A 134 5.49 -13.38 -8.40
C ASP A 134 6.42 -13.95 -7.31
N SER A 135 7.32 -14.85 -7.73
CA SER A 135 8.27 -15.52 -6.85
C SER A 135 9.49 -14.65 -6.51
N THR A 136 9.53 -13.43 -7.04
CA THR A 136 10.57 -12.45 -6.78
C THR A 136 10.03 -11.19 -6.10
N LEU A 137 10.84 -10.61 -5.22
CA LEU A 137 10.49 -9.32 -4.61
C LEU A 137 10.47 -8.25 -5.72
N PHE A 138 9.38 -7.49 -5.81
CA PHE A 138 9.21 -6.51 -6.89
C PHE A 138 10.37 -5.52 -6.94
N SER A 139 10.92 -5.29 -8.13
CA SER A 139 11.79 -4.15 -8.36
C SER A 139 11.00 -2.84 -8.32
N SER A 140 11.71 -1.70 -8.29
CA SER A 140 11.08 -0.39 -8.46
C SER A 140 10.25 -0.32 -9.74
N ASP A 141 10.71 -0.93 -10.82
CA ASP A 141 9.97 -1.00 -12.09
C ASP A 141 8.70 -1.84 -11.98
N GLY A 142 8.74 -2.94 -11.22
CA GLY A 142 7.56 -3.76 -10.92
C GLY A 142 6.49 -2.95 -10.18
N ILE A 143 6.90 -2.21 -9.15
CA ILE A 143 6.03 -1.31 -8.39
C ILE A 143 5.50 -0.16 -9.27
N ALA A 144 6.33 0.41 -10.14
CA ALA A 144 5.90 1.48 -11.06
C ALA A 144 4.80 1.00 -12.02
N LYS A 145 4.90 -0.22 -12.56
CA LYS A 145 3.86 -0.82 -13.41
C LYS A 145 2.54 -0.97 -12.66
N ILE A 146 2.57 -1.47 -11.43
CA ILE A 146 1.36 -1.61 -10.59
C ILE A 146 0.74 -0.25 -10.30
N LYS A 147 1.57 0.77 -9.98
CA LYS A 147 1.10 2.15 -9.76
C LYS A 147 0.39 2.72 -10.99
N LEU A 148 0.91 2.47 -12.19
CA LEU A 148 0.25 2.90 -13.43
C LEU A 148 -1.12 2.23 -13.62
N GLU A 149 -1.23 0.92 -13.35
CA GLU A 149 -2.50 0.20 -13.45
C GLU A 149 -3.53 0.69 -12.43
N LEU A 150 -3.13 0.91 -11.17
CA LEU A 150 -4.02 1.48 -10.15
C LEU A 150 -4.50 2.89 -10.54
N ASN A 151 -3.61 3.73 -11.07
CA ASN A 151 -3.97 5.07 -11.51
C ASN A 151 -4.88 5.08 -12.76
N ALA A 152 -4.80 4.07 -13.62
CA ALA A 152 -5.64 3.97 -14.81
C ALA A 152 -7.13 3.88 -14.47
N PHE A 153 -7.50 3.30 -13.32
CA PHE A 153 -8.89 3.27 -12.83
C PHE A 153 -9.46 4.66 -12.56
N CYS A 154 -8.61 5.62 -12.21
CA CYS A 154 -9.03 6.98 -11.89
C CYS A 154 -9.28 7.85 -13.12
N LEU A 155 -8.70 7.47 -14.26
CA LEU A 155 -8.83 8.17 -15.54
C LEU A 155 -10.03 7.68 -16.37
N ARG A 156 -10.69 6.60 -15.96
CA ARG A 156 -11.86 6.00 -16.65
C ARG A 156 -13.21 6.60 -16.23
N LYS A 157 -13.19 7.82 -15.68
CA LYS A 157 -14.42 8.55 -15.31
C LYS A 157 -14.99 9.32 -16.49
#